data_AF-A0A852AYP9-F1
#
_entry.id   AF-A0A852AYP9-F1
#
_cell.length_a   1.000
_cell.length_b   1.000
_cell.length_c   1.000
_cell.angle_alpha   90.00
_cell.angle_beta   90.00
_cell.angle_gamma   90.00
#
_symmetry.space_group_name_H-M   'P 1'
#
loop_
_entity.id
_entity.type
_entity.pdbx_description
1 polymer ?
#
loop_
_entity_poly.entity_id
_entity_poly.type
_entity_poly.pdbx_seq_one_letter_code
_entity_poly.pdbx_strand_id
1 'polypeptide(L)' 'EEGCPRHREPLEAFCREDAALLCAICRESRAHRGHSVLPLPEAAREFQEQIQARLRTLRDGRDKLLELREAEMRRNW' A
#
# COMPACT_ATOMS: atom_id res chain seq x y z
N GLU A 1 3.04 -5.66 20.86
CA GLU A 1 2.81 -4.37 21.54
C GLU A 1 1.99 -3.51 20.60
N GLU A 2 0.80 -3.08 21.03
CA GLU A 2 -0.01 -2.13 20.25
C GLU A 2 0.54 -0.72 20.51
N GLY A 3 1.29 -0.18 19.55
CA GLY A 3 1.82 1.18 19.63
C GLY A 3 3.28 1.30 19.20
N CYS A 4 3.80 2.53 19.32
CA CYS A 4 5.19 2.83 19.01
C CYS A 4 6.13 2.13 20.01
N PRO A 5 7.13 1.36 19.56
CA PRO A 5 8.02 0.62 20.45
C PRO A 5 8.90 1.53 21.34
N ARG A 6 9.16 2.77 20.89
CA ARG A 6 10.00 3.72 21.63
C ARG A 6 9.24 4.53 22.66
N HIS A 7 7.98 4.86 22.36
CA HIS A 7 7.22 5.84 23.15
C HIS A 7 6.00 5.24 23.81
N ARG A 8 5.59 4.02 23.43
CA ARG A 8 4.37 3.34 23.90
C ARG A 8 3.08 4.11 23.62
N GLU A 9 3.14 5.01 22.65
CA GLU A 9 2.01 5.81 22.17
C GLU A 9 1.34 5.17 20.95
N PRO A 10 0.04 5.41 20.71
CA PRO A 10 -0.65 4.94 19.51
C PRO A 10 0.05 5.38 18.21
N LEU A 11 0.03 4.51 17.22
CA LEU A 11 0.49 4.84 15.87
C LEU A 11 -0.65 5.51 15.11
N GLU A 12 -0.44 6.75 14.68
CA GLU A 12 -1.49 7.60 14.10
C GLU A 12 -1.10 8.21 12.76
N ALA A 13 0.16 8.06 12.34
CA ALA A 13 0.68 8.62 11.11
C ALA A 13 1.60 7.65 10.36
N PHE A 14 1.86 7.94 9.10
CA PHE A 14 2.74 7.18 8.22
C PHE A 14 3.72 8.13 7.51
N CYS A 15 5.02 7.84 7.60
CA CYS A 15 6.06 8.52 6.84
C CYS A 15 6.34 7.76 5.55
N ARG A 16 6.30 8.47 4.40
CA ARG A 16 6.50 7.85 3.09
C ARG A 16 7.95 7.47 2.82
N GLU A 17 8.87 8.36 3.16
CA GLU A 17 10.30 8.21 2.89
C GLU A 17 10.89 7.04 3.67
N ASP A 18 10.48 6.88 4.93
CA ASP A 18 10.95 5.80 5.79
C ASP A 18 10.05 4.55 5.75
N ALA A 19 8.93 4.62 5.03
CA ALA A 19 7.88 3.61 5.00
C ALA A 19 7.47 3.10 6.40
N ALA A 20 7.31 4.02 7.35
CA ALA A 20 7.18 3.72 8.78
C ALA A 20 5.91 4.32 9.38
N LEU A 21 5.31 3.58 10.32
CA LEU A 21 4.23 4.09 11.17
C LEU A 21 4.80 4.89 12.33
N LEU A 22 4.23 6.06 12.59
CA LEU A 22 4.67 7.01 13.60
C LEU A 22 3.57 7.24 14.64
N CYS A 23 3.96 7.36 15.90
CA CYS A 23 3.16 8.05 16.91
C CYS A 23 3.40 9.57 16.85
N ALA A 24 2.59 10.35 17.57
CA ALA A 24 2.72 11.81 17.66
C ALA A 24 4.16 12.27 17.98
N ILE A 25 4.82 11.62 18.93
CA ILE A 25 6.20 11.97 19.34
C ILE A 25 7.21 11.68 18.22
N CYS A 26 7.10 10.54 17.53
CA CYS A 26 7.98 10.24 16.39
C CYS A 26 7.78 11.27 15.27
N ARG A 27 6.52 11.61 14.97
CA ARG A 27 6.16 12.57 13.92
C ARG A 27 6.80 13.94 14.13
N GLU A 28 6.87 14.42 15.37
CA GLU A 28 7.50 15.70 15.71
C GLU A 28 9.02 15.61 15.87
N SER A 29 9.58 14.39 15.92
CA SER A 29 11.01 14.21 16.10
C SER A 29 11.81 14.78 14.93
N ARG A 30 13.06 15.16 15.20
CA ARG A 30 14.00 15.61 14.16
C ARG A 30 14.25 14.55 13.08
N ALA A 31 14.04 13.27 13.39
CA ALA A 31 14.26 12.17 12.47
C ALA A 31 13.29 12.18 11.27
N HIS A 32 12.06 12.65 11.46
CA HIS A 32 11.05 12.74 10.40
C HIS A 32 10.76 14.19 9.99
N ARG A 33 11.62 15.12 10.40
CA ARG A 33 11.42 16.54 10.10
C ARG A 33 11.60 16.79 8.61
N GLY A 34 10.55 17.28 7.96
CA GLY A 34 10.55 17.58 6.54
C GLY A 34 10.19 16.40 5.64
N HIS A 35 9.95 15.21 6.21
CA HIS A 35 9.41 14.07 5.47
C HIS A 35 7.92 14.26 5.20
N SER A 36 7.42 13.63 4.13
CA SER A 36 6.01 13.54 3.84
C SER A 36 5.35 12.55 4.80
N VAL A 37 4.61 13.11 5.75
CA VAL A 37 3.88 12.34 6.76
C VAL A 37 2.38 12.56 6.59
N LEU A 38 1.64 11.46 6.50
CA LEU A 38 0.19 11.45 6.40
C LEU A 38 -0.46 10.88 7.66
N PRO A 39 -1.69 11.29 8.00
CA PRO A 39 -2.52 10.55 8.94
C PRO A 39 -2.69 9.09 8.49
N LEU A 40 -2.68 8.16 9.44
CA LEU A 40 -2.76 6.74 9.17
C LEU A 40 -4.02 6.34 8.36
N PRO A 41 -5.23 6.87 8.66
CA PRO A 41 -6.42 6.54 7.86
C PRO A 41 -6.31 6.97 6.40
N GLU A 42 -5.64 8.10 6.13
CA GLU A 42 -5.43 8.60 4.77
C GLU A 42 -4.43 7.74 4.01
N ALA A 43 -3.30 7.41 4.64
CA ALA A 43 -2.30 6.50 4.07
C ALA A 43 -2.92 5.13 3.78
N ALA A 44 -3.71 4.59 4.70
CA ALA A 44 -4.40 3.31 4.52
C ALA A 44 -5.36 3.33 3.32
N ARG A 45 -6.16 4.38 3.18
CA ARG A 45 -7.06 4.55 2.03
C ARG A 45 -6.28 4.61 0.72
N GLU A 46 -5.22 5.42 0.67
CA GLU A 46 -4.41 5.57 -0.54
C GLU A 46 -3.76 4.24 -0.96
N PHE A 47 -3.16 3.50 -0.03
CA PHE A 47 -2.57 2.19 -0.33
C PHE A 47 -3.62 1.18 -0.74
N GLN A 48 -4.80 1.19 -0.11
CA GLN A 48 -5.90 0.33 -0.51
C GLN A 48 -6.32 0.59 -1.96
N GLU A 49 -6.47 1.86 -2.35
CA GLU A 49 -6.81 2.25 -3.72
C GLU A 49 -5.73 1.80 -4.73
N GLN A 50 -4.45 2.02 -4.41
CA GLN A 50 -3.33 1.58 -5.24
C GLN A 50 -3.29 0.06 -5.41
N ILE A 51 -3.46 -0.69 -4.32
CA ILE A 51 -3.51 -2.15 -4.33
C ILE A 51 -4.68 -2.62 -5.18
N GLN A 52 -5.88 -2.07 -4.98
CA GLN A 52 -7.05 -2.44 -5.76
C GLN A 52 -6.88 -2.16 -7.26
N ALA A 53 -6.30 -1.00 -7.61
CA ALA A 53 -6.02 -0.67 -9.00
C ALA A 53 -5.06 -1.67 -9.63
N ARG A 54 -3.96 -2.00 -8.95
CA ARG A 54 -2.99 -2.99 -9.45
C ARG A 54 -3.58 -4.39 -9.54
N LEU A 55 -4.43 -4.77 -8.59
CA LEU A 55 -5.14 -6.05 -8.61
C LEU A 55 -6.08 -6.17 -9.82
N ARG A 56 -6.80 -5.09 -10.17
CA ARG A 56 -7.65 -5.06 -11.37
C ARG A 56 -6.82 -5.30 -12.63
N THR A 57 -5.74 -4.56 -12.81
CA THR A 57 -4.84 -4.73 -13.97
C THR A 57 -4.30 -6.16 -14.09
N LEU A 58 -3.94 -6.80 -12.97
CA LEU A 58 -3.46 -8.18 -12.97
C LEU A 58 -4.56 -9.18 -13.35
N ARG A 59 -5.79 -8.97 -12.88
CA ARG A 59 -6.95 -9.81 -13.24
C ARG A 59 -7.28 -9.69 -14.72
N ASP A 60 -7.33 -8.47 -15.24
CA ASP A 60 -7.60 -8.22 -16.66
C ASP A 60 -6.53 -8.89 -17.54
N GLY A 61 -5.25 -8.77 -17.14
CA GLY A 61 -4.14 -9.42 -17.84
C GLY A 61 -4.25 -10.95 -17.84
N ARG A 62 -4.60 -11.55 -16.69
CA ARG A 62 -4.85 -12.99 -16.58
C ARG A 62 -6.01 -13.41 -17.48
N ASP A 63 -7.12 -12.71 -17.45
CA ASP A 63 -8.33 -13.08 -18.19
C ASP A 63 -8.08 -13.03 -19.70
N LYS A 64 -7.37 -12.00 -20.17
CA LYS A 64 -6.94 -11.89 -21.56
C LYS A 64 -6.01 -13.03 -22.00
N LEU A 65 -5.10 -13.49 -21.13
CA LEU A 65 -4.24 -14.64 -21.41
C LEU A 65 -5.04 -15.94 -21.50
N LEU A 66 -6.06 -16.12 -20.66
CA LEU A 66 -6.95 -17.29 -20.71
C LEU A 66 -7.75 -17.30 -22.02
N GLU A 67 -8.32 -16.16 -22.41
CA GLU A 67 -9.04 -16.02 -23.69
C GLU A 67 -8.16 -16.35 -24.90
N LEU A 68 -6.91 -15.85 -24.90
CA LEU A 68 -5.94 -16.15 -25.97
C LEU A 68 -5.65 -17.65 -26.04
N ARG A 69 -5.41 -18.29 -24.89
CA ARG A 69 -5.16 -19.73 -24.81
C ARG A 69 -6.34 -20.54 -25.34
N GLU A 70 -7.57 -20.17 -24.98
CA GLU A 70 -8.78 -20.82 -25.47
C GLU A 70 -8.99 -20.63 -26.97
N ALA A 71 -8.68 -19.44 -27.49
CA ALA A 71 -8.72 -19.16 -28.93
C ALA A 71 -7.68 -19.96 -29.71
N GLU A 72 -6.46 -20.10 -29.19
CA GLU A 72 -5.42 -20.96 -29.78
C GLU A 72 -5.83 -22.42 -29.78
N MET A 73 -6.38 -22.94 -28.67
CA MET A 73 -6.90 -24.31 -28.64
C MET A 73 -7.96 -24.54 -29.71
N ARG A 74 -8.92 -23.62 -29.87
CA ARG A 74 -9.96 -23.72 -30.90
C ARG A 74 -9.43 -23.68 -32.34
N ARG A 75 -8.29 -23.03 -32.59
CA ARG A 75 -7.65 -22.96 -33.92
C ARG A 75 -6.86 -24.22 -34.27
N ASN A 76 -6.44 -24.97 -33.27
CA ASN A 76 -5.59 -26.17 -33.41
C ASN A 76 -6.41 -27.48 -33.47
N TRP A 77 -7.74 -27.39 -33.42
CA TRP A 77 -8.69 -28.47 -33.73
C TRP A 77 -9.23 -28.28 -35.15
#